data_AF-A0A0F9H0M1-F1
#
_entry.id   AF-A0A0F9H0M1-F1
#
_cell.length_a   1.000
_cell.length_b   1.000
_cell.length_c   1.000
_cell.angle_alpha   90.00
_cell.angle_beta   90.00
_cell.angle_gamma   90.00
#
_symmetry.space_group_name_H-M   'P 1'
#
loop_
_entity.id
_entity.type
_entity.pdbx_description
1 polymer ?
#
loop_
_entity_poly.entity_id
_entity_poly.type
_entity_poly.pdbx_seq_one_letter_code
_entity_poly.pdbx_strand_id
1 'polypeptide(L)'
;MSTIPSEVHKSEIATITDKVAIFRQEAEAIAVINQDDYTKALTFVRGVRAYMKDVGFKLDPGINSAKEHLEFLREEKAKHIRPMVVIDKAVSARAAAWREQERRAAAAEEERVNAERRRVAAEEAERNRIAAERKAEADRKERQKEIEKARKAGEFGKRDANRLAKEAEAQAERDRQAAREAEERARQVKAVKVKPAIPKMAGIKGRTNWKFRIVSPLVIPHAFLMPDEVRIGAHVRSVKNKELAESDIPGIEVWSEDSV
;
A
#
# COMPACT_ATOMS: atom_id res chain seq x y z
N MET A 1 35.04 -9.18 32.09
CA MET A 1 34.07 -8.43 32.92
C MET A 1 34.58 -7.01 33.04
N SER A 2 34.04 -6.08 32.24
CA SER A 2 34.44 -4.67 32.29
C SER A 2 33.75 -4.03 33.48
N THR A 3 34.53 -3.67 34.49
CA THR A 3 34.09 -2.94 35.68
C THR A 3 33.49 -1.63 35.23
N ILE A 4 32.21 -1.41 35.55
CA ILE A 4 31.55 -0.12 35.36
C ILE A 4 32.36 0.90 36.18
N PRO A 5 32.99 1.91 35.56
CA PRO A 5 33.77 2.90 36.26
C PRO A 5 32.80 3.92 36.87
N SER A 6 32.08 3.51 37.92
CA SER A 6 30.91 4.27 38.37
C SER A 6 31.23 5.33 39.42
N GLU A 7 32.33 5.19 40.18
CA GLU A 7 32.61 6.11 41.30
C GLU A 7 33.66 7.16 40.96
N VAL A 8 34.74 6.78 40.28
CA VAL A 8 35.81 7.72 39.85
C VAL A 8 35.27 8.75 38.85
N HIS A 9 34.42 8.33 37.91
CA HIS A 9 33.84 9.28 36.96
C HIS A 9 32.79 10.19 37.60
N LYS A 10 32.13 9.79 38.69
CA LYS A 10 31.18 10.65 39.40
C LYS A 10 31.86 11.85 40.05
N SER A 11 33.02 11.65 40.68
CA SER A 11 33.77 12.76 41.30
C SER A 11 34.36 13.71 40.26
N GLU A 12 34.83 13.19 39.13
CA GLU A 12 35.29 13.99 37.99
C GLU A 12 34.16 14.82 37.37
N ILE A 13 32.97 14.23 37.19
CA ILE A 13 31.78 14.93 36.68
C ILE A 13 31.30 16.03 37.64
N ALA A 14 31.32 15.77 38.95
CA ALA A 14 30.99 16.79 39.95
C ALA A 14 31.94 18.01 39.84
N THR A 15 33.24 17.74 39.74
CA THR A 15 34.26 18.78 39.57
C THR A 15 34.07 19.57 38.27
N ILE A 16 33.62 18.90 37.19
CA ILE A 16 33.30 19.58 35.93
C ILE A 16 32.09 20.50 36.08
N THR A 17 31.07 20.04 36.79
CA THR A 17 29.83 20.78 37.03
C THR A 17 30.11 22.07 37.81
N ASP A 18 30.94 22.00 38.85
CA ASP A 18 31.33 23.16 39.66
C ASP A 18 32.07 24.22 38.83
N LYS A 19 33.02 23.80 37.97
CA LYS A 19 33.75 24.72 37.10
C LYS A 19 32.87 25.38 36.04
N VAL A 20 31.90 24.66 35.49
CA VAL A 20 30.91 25.24 34.55
C VAL A 20 30.06 26.29 35.25
N ALA A 21 29.68 26.07 36.51
CA ALA A 21 28.94 27.07 37.29
C ALA A 21 29.77 28.35 37.50
N ILE A 22 31.06 28.23 37.80
CA ILE A 22 31.98 29.37 37.92
C ILE A 22 32.08 30.14 36.59
N PHE A 23 32.33 29.45 35.48
CA PHE A 23 32.38 30.11 34.17
C PHE A 23 31.06 30.80 33.81
N ARG A 24 29.90 30.24 34.20
CA ARG A 24 28.61 30.90 33.99
C ARG A 24 28.52 32.22 34.77
N GLN A 25 28.88 32.19 36.06
CA GLN A 25 28.86 33.40 36.89
C GLN A 25 29.83 34.47 36.35
N GLU A 26 31.03 34.07 35.94
CA GLU A 26 32.00 34.98 35.31
C GLU A 26 31.48 35.56 33.99
N ALA A 27 30.82 34.75 33.15
CA ALA A 27 30.25 35.20 31.90
C ALA A 27 29.12 36.23 32.10
N GLU A 28 28.26 36.02 33.09
CA GLU A 28 27.17 36.94 33.45
C GLU A 28 27.71 38.29 33.97
N ALA A 29 28.88 38.28 34.60
CA ALA A 29 29.53 39.48 35.11
C ALA A 29 30.26 40.31 34.04
N ILE A 30 30.55 39.74 32.86
CA ILE A 30 31.28 40.45 31.80
C ILE A 30 30.33 41.36 31.01
N ALA A 31 30.49 42.67 31.19
CA ALA A 31 29.89 43.69 30.34
C ALA A 31 30.97 44.31 29.43
N VAL A 32 30.76 44.29 28.11
CA VAL A 32 31.72 44.84 27.14
C VAL A 32 31.31 46.27 26.77
N ILE A 33 31.91 47.25 27.45
CA ILE A 33 31.60 48.68 27.26
C ILE A 33 32.77 49.43 26.61
N ASN A 34 33.99 48.92 26.76
CA ASN A 34 35.21 49.50 26.20
C ASN A 34 36.16 48.42 25.63
N GLN A 35 37.28 48.85 25.05
CA GLN A 35 38.26 47.98 24.41
C GLN A 35 38.97 47.02 25.39
N ASP A 36 39.19 47.45 26.63
CA ASP A 36 39.79 46.59 27.65
C ASP A 36 38.84 45.46 28.05
N ASP A 37 37.55 45.76 28.17
CA ASP A 37 36.51 44.77 28.46
C ASP A 37 36.31 43.77 27.32
N TYR A 38 36.45 44.22 26.06
CA TYR A 38 36.45 43.33 24.90
C TYR A 38 37.64 42.34 24.96
N THR A 39 38.83 42.82 25.34
CA THR A 39 40.02 41.97 25.46
C THR A 39 39.90 40.98 26.63
N LYS A 40 39.29 41.39 27.74
CA LYS A 40 38.93 40.51 28.87
C LYS A 40 37.94 39.44 28.42
N ALA A 41 36.88 39.82 27.70
CA ALA A 41 35.89 38.90 27.16
C ALA A 41 36.51 37.85 26.22
N LEU A 42 37.41 38.25 25.33
CA LEU A 42 38.14 37.31 24.45
C LEU A 42 39.07 36.37 25.23
N THR A 43 39.74 36.88 26.26
CA THR A 43 40.61 36.07 27.14
C THR A 43 39.79 35.04 27.92
N PHE A 44 38.62 35.45 28.43
CA PHE A 44 37.65 34.56 29.05
C PHE A 44 37.16 33.47 28.08
N VAL A 45 36.75 33.84 26.86
CA VAL A 45 36.36 32.88 25.81
C VAL A 45 37.48 31.89 25.51
N ARG A 46 38.74 32.36 25.46
CA ARG A 46 39.90 31.47 25.29
C ARG A 46 40.03 30.48 26.46
N GLY A 47 39.82 30.93 27.70
CA GLY A 47 39.82 30.09 28.90
C GLY A 47 38.72 29.02 28.87
N VAL A 48 37.49 29.40 28.53
CA VAL A 48 36.37 28.47 28.35
C VAL A 48 36.69 27.43 27.27
N ARG A 49 37.21 27.85 26.11
CA ARG A 49 37.61 26.93 25.03
C ARG A 49 38.73 25.98 25.45
N ALA A 50 39.69 26.45 26.24
CA ALA A 50 40.75 25.59 26.78
C ALA A 50 40.18 24.55 27.76
N TYR A 51 39.25 24.98 28.62
CA TYR A 51 38.58 24.07 29.54
C TYR A 51 37.70 23.03 28.83
N MET A 52 36.98 23.42 27.77
CA MET A 52 36.24 22.47 26.91
C MET A 52 37.15 21.38 26.35
N LYS A 53 38.39 21.73 25.96
CA LYS A 53 39.38 20.75 25.49
C LYS A 53 39.85 19.81 26.61
N ASP A 54 40.06 20.32 27.83
CA ASP A 54 40.43 19.50 29.00
C ASP A 54 39.32 18.51 29.38
N VAL A 55 38.06 18.96 29.35
CA VAL A 55 36.91 18.08 29.55
C VAL A 55 36.86 16.99 28.48
N GLY A 56 37.07 17.35 27.21
CA GLY A 56 37.21 16.38 26.11
C GLY A 56 38.32 15.37 26.39
N PHE A 57 39.53 15.82 26.73
CA PHE A 57 40.65 14.94 27.04
C PHE A 57 40.37 13.93 28.17
N LYS A 58 39.59 14.34 29.19
CA LYS A 58 39.20 13.46 30.31
C LYS A 58 38.10 12.46 29.96
N LEU A 59 37.08 12.89 29.21
CA LEU A 59 35.90 12.06 28.96
C LEU A 59 35.99 11.26 27.64
N ASP A 60 36.72 11.76 26.65
CA ASP A 60 36.85 11.13 25.33
C ASP A 60 37.40 9.69 25.40
N PRO A 61 38.40 9.34 26.24
CA PRO A 61 38.84 7.95 26.37
C PRO A 61 37.73 7.00 26.84
N GLY A 62 36.91 7.43 27.81
CA GLY A 62 35.77 6.65 28.28
C GLY A 62 34.67 6.52 27.22
N ILE A 63 34.40 7.60 26.49
CA ILE A 63 33.47 7.60 25.35
C ILE A 63 33.95 6.65 24.25
N ASN A 64 35.23 6.67 23.92
CA ASN A 64 35.82 5.82 22.89
C ASN A 64 35.81 4.36 23.32
N SER A 65 36.17 4.05 24.57
CA SER A 65 36.06 2.69 25.12
C SER A 65 34.61 2.17 25.11
N ALA A 66 33.63 3.02 25.45
CA ALA A 66 32.23 2.66 25.36
C ALA A 66 31.76 2.42 23.92
N LYS A 67 32.25 3.21 22.95
CA LYS A 67 32.00 3.01 21.52
C LYS A 67 32.58 1.69 21.03
N GLU A 68 33.83 1.38 21.38
CA GLU A 68 34.49 0.11 21.04
C GLU A 68 33.73 -1.07 21.63
N HIS A 69 33.30 -0.99 22.89
CA HIS A 69 32.51 -2.04 23.51
C HIS A 69 31.14 -2.21 22.84
N LEU A 70 30.47 -1.10 22.50
CA LEU A 70 29.22 -1.13 21.76
C LEU A 70 29.39 -1.74 20.37
N GLU A 71 30.47 -1.39 19.66
CA GLU A 71 30.81 -1.94 18.35
C GLU A 71 31.08 -3.45 18.45
N PHE A 72 31.90 -3.88 19.41
CA PHE A 72 32.12 -5.28 19.72
C PHE A 72 30.80 -6.05 19.95
N LEU A 73 29.91 -5.54 20.81
CA LEU A 73 28.61 -6.17 21.07
C LEU A 73 27.72 -6.20 19.82
N ARG A 74 27.76 -5.15 18.99
CA ARG A 74 27.04 -5.10 17.71
C ARG A 74 27.59 -6.14 16.74
N GLU A 75 28.89 -6.31 16.66
CA GLU A 75 29.55 -7.30 15.83
C GLU A 75 29.24 -8.72 16.29
N GLU A 76 29.39 -9.02 17.58
CA GLU A 76 29.02 -10.32 18.16
C GLU A 76 27.55 -10.66 17.90
N LYS A 77 26.64 -9.71 18.14
CA LYS A 77 25.22 -9.86 17.78
C LYS A 77 25.04 -10.12 16.29
N ALA A 78 25.74 -9.38 15.43
CA ALA A 78 25.64 -9.52 13.98
C ALA A 78 26.17 -10.88 13.49
N LYS A 79 27.23 -11.43 14.10
CA LYS A 79 27.77 -12.77 13.78
C LYS A 79 26.71 -13.85 13.96
N HIS A 80 25.84 -13.73 14.97
CA HIS A 80 24.76 -14.70 15.20
C HIS A 80 23.51 -14.40 14.38
N ILE A 81 23.14 -13.12 14.23
CA ILE A 81 21.91 -12.74 13.52
C ILE A 81 22.04 -12.90 12.00
N ARG A 82 23.19 -12.56 11.39
CA ARG A 82 23.35 -12.60 9.93
C ARG A 82 23.07 -13.98 9.33
N PRO A 83 23.64 -15.10 9.84
CA PRO A 83 23.29 -16.44 9.37
C PRO A 83 21.80 -16.77 9.52
N MET A 84 21.18 -16.37 10.63
CA MET A 84 19.75 -16.59 10.87
C MET A 84 18.87 -15.85 9.87
N VAL A 85 19.25 -14.62 9.49
CA VAL A 85 18.55 -13.86 8.45
C VAL A 85 18.65 -14.55 7.09
N VAL A 86 19.79 -15.17 6.76
CA VAL A 86 19.94 -15.93 5.51
C VAL A 86 19.04 -17.17 5.52
N ILE A 87 19.00 -17.91 6.63
CA ILE A 87 18.13 -19.08 6.82
C ILE A 87 16.66 -18.67 6.72
N ASP A 88 16.25 -17.63 7.46
CA ASP A 88 14.89 -17.10 7.43
C ASP A 88 14.47 -16.68 6.01
N LYS A 89 15.34 -15.96 5.29
CA LYS A 89 15.09 -15.56 3.90
C LYS A 89 14.91 -16.78 2.99
N ALA A 90 15.74 -17.81 3.13
CA ALA A 90 15.64 -19.02 2.33
C ALA A 90 14.36 -19.81 2.60
N VAL A 91 14.00 -19.99 3.87
CA VAL A 91 12.77 -20.68 4.29
C VAL A 91 11.53 -19.89 3.88
N SER A 92 11.53 -18.57 4.11
CA SER A 92 10.46 -17.67 3.71
C SER A 92 10.25 -17.65 2.19
N ALA A 93 11.32 -17.72 1.39
CA ALA A 93 11.23 -17.83 -0.06
C ALA A 93 10.56 -19.14 -0.50
N ARG A 94 10.93 -20.28 0.10
CA ARG A 94 10.29 -21.58 -0.16
C ARG A 94 8.81 -21.59 0.22
N ALA A 95 8.48 -21.05 1.39
CA ALA A 95 7.09 -20.90 1.85
C ALA A 95 6.27 -19.96 0.93
N ALA A 96 6.90 -18.91 0.38
CA ALA A 96 6.26 -18.04 -0.61
C ALA A 96 6.02 -18.78 -1.93
N ALA A 97 6.99 -19.55 -2.42
CA ALA A 97 6.86 -20.34 -3.65
C ALA A 97 5.73 -21.39 -3.53
N TRP A 98 5.63 -22.08 -2.39
CA TRP A 98 4.55 -23.03 -2.13
C TRP A 98 3.18 -22.34 -2.08
N ARG A 99 3.06 -21.20 -1.38
CA ARG A 99 1.80 -20.43 -1.36
C ARG A 99 1.35 -19.98 -2.75
N GLU A 100 2.29 -19.66 -3.63
CA GLU A 100 1.97 -19.29 -5.01
C GLU A 100 1.54 -20.50 -5.84
N GLN A 101 2.17 -21.67 -5.64
CA GLN A 101 1.71 -22.92 -6.24
C GLN A 101 0.29 -23.27 -5.79
N GLU A 102 0.00 -23.17 -4.50
CA GLU A 102 -1.34 -23.41 -3.94
C GLU A 102 -2.40 -22.47 -4.53
N ARG A 103 -2.06 -21.17 -4.70
CA ARG A 103 -2.97 -20.22 -5.35
C ARG A 103 -3.19 -20.56 -6.82
N ARG A 104 -2.14 -20.96 -7.54
CA ARG A 104 -2.24 -21.36 -8.94
C ARG A 104 -3.08 -22.63 -9.09
N ALA A 105 -2.90 -23.60 -8.21
CA ALA A 105 -3.71 -24.82 -8.17
C ALA A 105 -5.18 -24.49 -7.87
N ALA A 106 -5.44 -23.62 -6.89
CA ALA A 106 -6.80 -23.17 -6.58
C ALA A 106 -7.45 -22.41 -7.75
N ALA A 107 -6.70 -21.57 -8.47
CA ALA A 107 -7.19 -20.86 -9.65
C ALA A 107 -7.49 -21.80 -10.82
N ALA A 108 -6.62 -22.78 -11.09
CA ALA A 108 -6.86 -23.79 -12.13
C ALA A 108 -8.07 -24.66 -11.80
N GLU A 109 -8.25 -25.04 -10.53
CA GLU A 109 -9.43 -25.78 -10.08
C GLU A 109 -10.69 -24.92 -10.15
N GLU A 110 -10.60 -23.63 -9.80
CA GLU A 110 -11.69 -22.67 -9.97
C GLU A 110 -12.13 -22.54 -11.43
N GLU A 111 -11.17 -22.43 -12.35
CA GLU A 111 -11.46 -22.42 -13.79
C GLU A 111 -12.12 -23.72 -14.25
N ARG A 112 -11.61 -24.88 -13.81
CA ARG A 112 -12.17 -26.20 -14.14
C ARG A 112 -13.62 -26.32 -13.67
N VAL A 113 -13.88 -26.02 -12.39
CA VAL A 113 -15.21 -26.09 -11.79
C VAL A 113 -16.17 -25.11 -12.44
N ASN A 114 -15.72 -23.88 -12.75
CA ASN A 114 -16.57 -22.89 -13.40
C ASN A 114 -16.85 -23.23 -14.87
N ALA A 115 -15.89 -23.79 -15.59
CA ALA A 115 -16.08 -24.26 -16.96
C ALA A 115 -17.09 -25.42 -17.00
N GLU A 116 -16.97 -26.39 -16.10
CA GLU A 116 -17.92 -27.49 -15.98
C GLU A 116 -19.32 -27.00 -15.62
N ARG A 117 -19.44 -26.08 -14.64
CA ARG A 117 -20.72 -25.46 -14.28
C ARG A 117 -21.36 -24.69 -15.43
N ARG A 118 -20.58 -23.95 -16.19
CA ARG A 118 -21.07 -23.24 -17.39
C ARG A 118 -21.54 -24.24 -18.46
N ARG A 119 -20.81 -25.34 -18.65
CA ARG A 119 -21.22 -26.40 -19.60
C ARG A 119 -22.53 -27.04 -19.18
N VAL A 120 -22.64 -27.50 -17.93
CA VAL A 120 -23.85 -28.13 -17.40
C VAL A 120 -25.05 -27.18 -17.46
N ALA A 121 -24.86 -25.92 -17.06
CA ALA A 121 -25.94 -24.93 -17.13
C ALA A 121 -26.33 -24.59 -18.58
N ALA A 122 -25.38 -24.56 -19.52
CA ALA A 122 -25.71 -24.36 -20.93
C ALA A 122 -26.49 -25.55 -21.50
N GLU A 123 -26.12 -26.79 -21.16
CA GLU A 123 -26.85 -28.00 -21.55
C GLU A 123 -28.26 -28.04 -20.94
N GLU A 124 -28.41 -27.68 -19.66
CA GLU A 124 -29.69 -27.65 -18.98
C GLU A 124 -30.59 -26.53 -19.52
N ALA A 125 -30.02 -25.34 -19.78
CA ALA A 125 -30.71 -24.23 -20.42
C ALA A 125 -31.22 -24.60 -21.82
N GLU A 126 -30.39 -25.29 -22.61
CA GLU A 126 -30.78 -25.78 -23.94
C GLU A 126 -31.89 -26.84 -23.86
N ARG A 127 -31.78 -27.81 -22.95
CA ARG A 127 -32.83 -28.82 -22.71
C ARG A 127 -34.15 -28.17 -22.31
N ASN A 128 -34.09 -27.18 -21.42
CA ASN A 128 -35.26 -26.44 -20.96
C ASN A 128 -35.87 -25.63 -22.11
N ARG A 129 -35.06 -25.02 -22.98
CA ARG A 129 -35.55 -24.36 -24.19
C ARG A 129 -36.28 -25.33 -25.10
N ILE A 130 -35.66 -26.45 -25.46
CA ILE A 130 -36.27 -27.45 -26.35
C ILE A 130 -37.60 -27.97 -25.75
N ALA A 131 -37.64 -28.23 -24.44
CA ALA A 131 -38.85 -28.66 -23.76
C ALA A 131 -39.94 -27.58 -23.78
N ALA A 132 -39.58 -26.32 -23.53
CA ALA A 132 -40.50 -25.19 -23.58
C ALA A 132 -41.04 -24.93 -24.99
N GLU A 133 -40.18 -24.99 -26.02
CA GLU A 133 -40.57 -24.87 -27.43
C GLU A 133 -41.52 -25.99 -27.85
N ARG A 134 -41.22 -27.24 -27.48
CA ARG A 134 -42.11 -28.39 -27.75
C ARG A 134 -43.47 -28.24 -27.07
N LYS A 135 -43.49 -27.76 -25.82
CA LYS A 135 -44.72 -27.51 -25.09
C LYS A 135 -45.54 -26.38 -25.74
N ALA A 136 -44.91 -25.26 -26.08
CA ALA A 136 -45.56 -24.15 -26.76
C ALA A 136 -46.15 -24.58 -28.13
N GLU A 137 -45.46 -25.46 -28.86
CA GLU A 137 -45.98 -26.00 -30.12
C GLU A 137 -47.15 -26.98 -29.90
N ALA A 138 -47.09 -27.84 -28.89
CA ALA A 138 -48.18 -28.75 -28.53
C ALA A 138 -49.44 -27.96 -28.12
N ASP A 139 -49.29 -26.96 -27.24
CA ASP A 139 -50.36 -26.08 -26.77
C ASP A 139 -50.95 -25.29 -27.94
N ARG A 140 -50.12 -24.81 -28.88
CA ARG A 140 -50.59 -24.16 -30.12
C ARG A 140 -51.45 -25.11 -30.95
N LYS A 141 -51.00 -26.35 -31.18
CA LYS A 141 -51.72 -27.35 -31.98
C LYS A 141 -53.03 -27.75 -31.32
N GLU A 142 -53.06 -27.89 -30.00
CA GLU A 142 -54.28 -28.20 -29.25
C GLU A 142 -55.30 -27.06 -29.35
N ARG A 143 -54.89 -25.82 -29.10
CA ARG A 143 -55.77 -24.64 -29.27
C ARG A 143 -56.28 -24.49 -30.69
N GLN A 144 -55.46 -24.75 -31.70
CA GLN A 144 -55.91 -24.71 -33.10
C GLN A 144 -57.00 -25.77 -33.37
N LYS A 145 -56.84 -27.00 -32.84
CA LYS A 145 -57.85 -28.05 -32.97
C LYS A 145 -59.14 -27.70 -32.24
N GLU A 146 -59.06 -27.09 -31.06
CA GLU A 146 -60.23 -26.62 -30.31
C GLU A 146 -60.97 -25.51 -31.05
N ILE A 147 -60.26 -24.50 -31.56
CA ILE A 147 -60.82 -23.41 -32.36
C ILE A 147 -61.49 -23.97 -33.64
N GLU A 148 -60.88 -24.95 -34.30
CA GLU A 148 -61.46 -25.56 -35.50
C GLU A 148 -62.72 -26.39 -35.18
N LYS A 149 -62.72 -27.14 -34.07
CA LYS A 149 -63.91 -27.88 -33.60
C LYS A 149 -65.05 -26.92 -33.25
N ALA A 150 -64.77 -25.85 -32.51
CA ALA A 150 -65.76 -24.85 -32.15
C ALA A 150 -66.30 -24.08 -33.37
N ARG A 151 -65.45 -23.84 -34.39
CA ARG A 151 -65.88 -23.31 -35.69
C ARG A 151 -66.84 -24.26 -36.43
N LYS A 152 -66.57 -25.57 -36.41
CA LYS A 152 -67.44 -26.59 -37.03
C LYS A 152 -68.76 -26.77 -36.27
N ALA A 153 -68.76 -26.59 -34.95
CA ALA A 153 -69.94 -26.63 -34.10
C ALA A 153 -70.83 -25.37 -34.21
N GLY A 154 -70.35 -24.31 -34.88
CA GLY A 154 -71.11 -23.08 -35.10
C GLY A 154 -71.10 -22.09 -33.93
N GLU A 155 -70.30 -22.34 -32.88
CA GLU A 155 -70.20 -21.48 -31.70
C GLU A 155 -69.49 -20.14 -31.97
N PHE A 156 -68.69 -20.05 -33.05
CA PHE A 156 -67.94 -18.84 -33.41
C PHE A 156 -68.07 -18.48 -34.88
N GLY A 157 -68.25 -17.19 -35.16
CA GLY A 157 -68.19 -16.64 -36.52
C GLY A 157 -66.76 -16.64 -37.10
N LYS A 158 -66.62 -16.55 -38.44
CA LYS A 158 -65.31 -16.53 -39.13
C LYS A 158 -64.34 -15.46 -38.60
N ARG A 159 -64.83 -14.32 -38.11
CA ARG A 159 -64.01 -13.24 -37.55
C ARG A 159 -63.44 -13.59 -36.17
N ASP A 160 -64.25 -14.17 -35.29
CA ASP A 160 -63.83 -14.51 -33.92
C ASP A 160 -62.83 -15.67 -33.89
N ALA A 161 -63.05 -16.69 -34.74
CA ALA A 161 -62.10 -17.80 -34.90
C ALA A 161 -60.71 -17.32 -35.37
N ASN A 162 -60.66 -16.29 -36.22
CA ASN A 162 -59.41 -15.74 -36.74
C ASN A 162 -58.68 -14.87 -35.69
N ARG A 163 -59.44 -14.15 -34.83
CA ARG A 163 -58.88 -13.42 -33.68
C ARG A 163 -58.27 -14.38 -32.66
N LEU A 164 -58.99 -15.45 -32.30
CA LEU A 164 -58.51 -16.47 -31.37
C LEU A 164 -57.27 -17.21 -31.91
N ALA A 165 -57.21 -17.50 -33.21
CA ALA A 165 -56.04 -18.11 -33.84
C ALA A 165 -54.80 -17.18 -33.78
N LYS A 166 -54.99 -15.87 -34.02
CA LYS A 166 -53.92 -14.88 -33.94
C LYS A 166 -53.41 -14.67 -32.51
N GLU A 167 -54.30 -14.69 -31.52
CA GLU A 167 -53.95 -14.64 -30.10
C GLU A 167 -53.16 -15.88 -29.65
N ALA A 168 -53.55 -17.07 -30.12
CA ALA A 168 -52.83 -18.30 -29.83
C ALA A 168 -51.40 -18.29 -30.41
N GLU A 169 -51.21 -17.72 -31.60
CA GLU A 169 -49.89 -17.55 -32.21
C GLU A 169 -49.03 -16.51 -31.49
N ALA A 170 -49.60 -15.36 -31.12
CA ALA A 170 -48.91 -14.33 -30.35
C ALA A 170 -48.48 -14.84 -28.96
N GLN A 171 -49.33 -15.65 -28.30
CA GLN A 171 -48.97 -16.27 -27.02
C GLN A 171 -47.82 -17.27 -27.19
N ALA A 172 -47.87 -18.14 -28.20
CA ALA A 172 -46.79 -19.09 -28.48
C ALA A 172 -45.46 -18.40 -28.86
N GLU A 173 -45.49 -17.19 -29.41
CA GLU A 173 -44.28 -16.41 -29.68
C GLU A 173 -43.72 -15.74 -28.42
N ARG A 174 -44.59 -15.22 -27.54
CA ARG A 174 -44.19 -14.72 -26.21
C ARG A 174 -43.57 -15.82 -25.36
N ASP A 175 -44.15 -17.01 -25.36
CA ASP A 175 -43.63 -18.16 -24.62
C ASP A 175 -42.27 -18.61 -25.18
N ARG A 176 -42.07 -18.54 -26.51
CA ARG A 176 -40.76 -18.78 -27.15
C ARG A 176 -39.72 -17.71 -26.80
N GLN A 177 -40.10 -16.43 -26.77
CA GLN A 177 -39.20 -15.35 -26.34
C GLN A 177 -38.82 -15.48 -24.85
N ALA A 178 -39.80 -15.77 -23.99
CA ALA A 178 -39.56 -16.02 -22.58
C ALA A 178 -38.63 -17.22 -22.35
N ALA A 179 -38.76 -18.28 -23.16
CA ALA A 179 -37.85 -19.42 -23.12
C ALA A 179 -36.40 -19.06 -23.51
N ARG A 180 -36.20 -18.19 -24.51
CA ARG A 180 -34.86 -17.70 -24.89
C ARG A 180 -34.24 -16.80 -23.83
N GLU A 181 -35.00 -15.90 -23.24
CA GLU A 181 -34.50 -15.07 -22.14
C GLU A 181 -34.18 -15.90 -20.90
N ALA A 182 -35.00 -16.92 -20.60
CA ALA A 182 -34.74 -17.86 -19.52
C ALA A 182 -33.47 -18.67 -19.77
N GLU A 183 -33.21 -19.07 -21.02
CA GLU A 183 -31.97 -19.73 -21.44
C GLU A 183 -30.75 -18.83 -21.21
N GLU A 184 -30.79 -17.57 -21.65
CA GLU A 184 -29.68 -16.63 -21.46
C GLU A 184 -29.38 -16.35 -19.99
N ARG A 185 -30.43 -16.18 -19.17
CA ARG A 185 -30.28 -16.01 -17.71
C ARG A 185 -29.73 -17.28 -17.06
N ALA A 186 -30.18 -18.46 -17.47
CA ALA A 186 -29.69 -19.74 -16.95
C ALA A 186 -28.22 -20.01 -17.34
N ARG A 187 -27.78 -19.57 -18.52
CA ARG A 187 -26.37 -19.64 -18.95
C ARG A 187 -25.44 -18.78 -18.09
N GLN A 188 -25.95 -17.71 -17.47
CA GLN A 188 -25.17 -16.86 -16.56
C GLN A 188 -25.04 -17.47 -15.16
N VAL A 189 -24.18 -18.47 -15.03
CA VAL A 189 -23.88 -19.09 -13.73
C VAL A 189 -22.94 -18.22 -12.91
N LYS A 190 -23.29 -17.97 -11.64
CA LYS A 190 -22.40 -17.32 -10.67
C LYS A 190 -21.12 -18.15 -10.51
N ALA A 191 -19.96 -17.52 -10.74
CA ALA A 191 -18.67 -18.16 -10.55
C ALA A 191 -18.47 -18.59 -9.09
N VAL A 192 -18.03 -19.83 -8.90
CA VAL A 192 -17.57 -20.35 -7.61
C VAL A 192 -16.13 -19.94 -7.42
N LYS A 193 -15.81 -19.43 -6.23
CA LYS A 193 -14.45 -19.11 -5.84
C LYS A 193 -13.86 -20.25 -5.01
N VAL A 194 -12.75 -20.84 -5.47
CA VAL A 194 -12.05 -21.87 -4.71
C VAL A 194 -11.02 -21.19 -3.81
N LYS A 195 -11.10 -21.43 -2.49
CA LYS A 195 -10.15 -20.85 -1.54
C LYS A 195 -8.88 -21.70 -1.50
N PRO A 196 -7.68 -21.11 -1.57
CA PRO A 196 -6.43 -21.86 -1.44
C PRO A 196 -6.28 -22.40 0.00
N ALA A 197 -5.73 -23.62 0.12
CA ALA A 197 -5.59 -24.35 1.38
C ALA A 197 -4.35 -23.91 2.19
N ILE A 198 -4.19 -22.61 2.41
CA ILE A 198 -3.03 -22.05 3.12
C ILE A 198 -3.35 -21.95 4.62
N PRO A 199 -2.69 -22.73 5.50
CA PRO A 199 -2.92 -22.66 6.94
C PRO A 199 -2.44 -21.32 7.51
N LYS A 200 -3.19 -20.77 8.47
CA LYS A 200 -2.78 -19.60 9.25
C LYS A 200 -2.05 -20.07 10.50
N MET A 201 -0.77 -19.74 10.61
CA MET A 201 0.04 -20.04 11.80
C MET A 201 0.07 -18.84 12.74
N ALA A 202 -0.19 -19.06 14.04
CA ALA A 202 -0.06 -18.01 15.05
C ALA A 202 1.38 -17.50 15.12
N GLY A 203 1.56 -16.19 15.38
CA GLY A 203 2.88 -15.56 15.47
C GLY A 203 3.49 -15.11 14.13
N ILE A 204 3.02 -15.60 12.99
CA ILE A 204 3.51 -15.20 11.67
C ILE A 204 2.53 -14.21 11.02
N LYS A 205 2.92 -12.93 10.92
CA LYS A 205 2.15 -11.91 10.19
C LYS A 205 2.54 -11.91 8.72
N GLY A 206 1.59 -12.24 7.84
CA GLY A 206 1.75 -12.01 6.40
C GLY A 206 1.68 -10.51 6.08
N ARG A 207 2.66 -9.97 5.35
CA ARG A 207 2.61 -8.62 4.78
C ARG A 207 2.43 -8.70 3.27
N THR A 208 1.48 -7.92 2.74
CA THR A 208 1.33 -7.70 1.31
C THR A 208 1.96 -6.35 0.97
N ASN A 209 3.07 -6.38 0.23
CA ASN A 209 3.74 -5.16 -0.23
C ASN A 209 3.17 -4.77 -1.60
N TRP A 210 2.39 -3.70 -1.62
CA TRP A 210 1.94 -3.07 -2.86
C TRP A 210 3.07 -2.20 -3.40
N LYS A 211 3.46 -2.43 -4.66
CA LYS A 211 4.47 -1.62 -5.36
C LYS A 211 3.80 -0.97 -6.56
N PHE A 212 4.20 0.26 -6.86
CA PHE A 212 3.75 0.99 -8.04
C PHE A 212 4.95 1.52 -8.82
N ARG A 213 4.73 1.81 -10.11
CA ARG A 213 5.66 2.52 -10.97
C ARG A 213 4.90 3.65 -11.61
N ILE A 214 5.47 4.85 -11.62
CA ILE A 214 4.91 5.99 -12.34
C ILE A 214 5.17 5.75 -13.84
N VAL A 215 4.09 5.63 -14.62
CA VAL A 215 4.16 5.48 -16.08
C VAL A 215 4.16 6.85 -16.76
N SER A 216 3.31 7.77 -16.29
CA SER A 216 3.24 9.15 -16.79
C SER A 216 3.14 10.14 -15.62
N PRO A 217 4.17 10.94 -15.35
CA PRO A 217 4.16 11.91 -14.25
C PRO A 217 3.13 13.03 -14.42
N LEU A 218 2.81 13.43 -15.66
CA LEU A 218 1.94 14.57 -15.94
C LEU A 218 0.46 14.33 -15.60
N VAL A 219 0.05 13.07 -15.52
CA VAL A 219 -1.32 12.67 -15.15
C VAL A 219 -1.47 12.56 -13.62
N ILE A 220 -0.36 12.58 -12.88
CA ILE A 220 -0.41 12.53 -11.42
C ILE A 220 -0.98 13.86 -10.91
N PRO A 221 -2.05 13.84 -10.10
CA PRO A 221 -2.58 15.06 -9.50
C PRO A 221 -1.49 15.78 -8.72
N HIS A 222 -1.43 17.11 -8.83
CA HIS A 222 -0.40 17.93 -8.18
C HIS A 222 -0.33 17.69 -6.66
N ALA A 223 -1.43 17.29 -6.01
CA ALA A 223 -1.46 16.91 -4.60
C ALA A 223 -0.51 15.77 -4.20
N PHE A 224 -0.09 14.94 -5.15
CA PHE A 224 0.87 13.85 -4.94
C PHE A 224 2.26 14.14 -5.50
N LEU A 225 2.46 15.32 -6.09
CA LEU A 225 3.76 15.80 -6.54
C LEU A 225 4.37 16.65 -5.42
N MET A 226 5.65 16.41 -5.13
CA MET A 226 6.41 17.20 -4.17
C MET A 226 7.50 17.97 -4.93
N PRO A 227 7.60 19.30 -4.75
CA PRO A 227 8.71 20.07 -5.28
C PRO A 227 10.07 19.53 -4.77
N ASP A 228 11.09 19.57 -5.62
CA ASP A 228 12.44 19.14 -5.25
C ASP A 228 13.19 20.31 -4.57
N GLU A 229 12.99 20.46 -3.26
CA GLU A 229 13.58 21.53 -2.44
C GLU A 229 15.11 21.57 -2.52
N VAL A 230 15.75 20.41 -2.69
CA VAL A 230 17.22 20.31 -2.76
C VAL A 230 17.72 20.94 -4.05
N ARG A 231 17.10 20.60 -5.19
CA ARG A 231 17.46 21.20 -6.48
C ARG A 231 17.11 22.69 -6.53
N ILE A 232 15.97 23.07 -5.98
CA ILE A 232 15.56 24.48 -5.88
C ILE A 232 16.59 25.27 -5.05
N GLY A 233 16.94 24.80 -3.85
CA GLY A 233 17.93 25.46 -3.00
C GLY A 233 19.34 25.48 -3.61
N ALA A 234 19.72 24.44 -4.35
CA ALA A 234 20.99 24.42 -5.09
C ALA A 234 21.02 25.49 -6.19
N HIS A 235 19.91 25.69 -6.90
CA HIS A 235 19.76 26.75 -7.89
C HIS A 235 19.83 28.15 -7.24
N VAL A 236 19.08 28.39 -6.15
CA VAL A 236 19.10 29.67 -5.41
C VAL A 236 20.52 30.04 -4.96
N ARG A 237 21.26 29.10 -4.36
CA ARG A 237 22.64 29.32 -3.91
C ARG A 237 23.64 29.51 -5.06
N SER A 238 23.36 28.92 -6.22
CA SER A 238 24.14 29.11 -7.44
C SER A 238 23.98 30.53 -7.98
N VAL A 239 22.73 31.02 -8.03
CA VAL A 239 22.38 32.32 -8.59
C VAL A 239 22.89 33.47 -7.71
N LYS A 240 22.82 33.33 -6.37
CA LYS A 240 23.23 34.36 -5.38
C LYS A 240 22.63 35.75 -5.63
N ASN A 241 21.50 35.81 -6.33
CA ASN A 241 20.75 37.01 -6.61
C ASN A 241 19.27 36.67 -6.38
N LYS A 242 18.65 37.40 -5.45
CA LYS A 242 17.26 37.18 -5.01
C LYS A 242 16.28 37.28 -6.17
N GLU A 243 16.30 38.39 -6.90
CA GLU A 243 15.31 38.70 -7.95
C GLU A 243 15.37 37.70 -9.11
N LEU A 244 16.59 37.31 -9.50
CA LEU A 244 16.79 36.37 -10.59
C LEU A 244 16.30 34.95 -10.23
N ALA A 245 16.55 34.52 -8.99
CA ALA A 245 16.10 33.20 -8.51
C ALA A 245 14.57 33.10 -8.40
N GLU A 246 13.90 34.15 -7.96
CA GLU A 246 12.43 34.20 -7.85
C GLU A 246 11.75 34.28 -9.24
N SER A 247 12.42 34.90 -10.22
CA SER A 247 11.94 34.95 -11.61
C SER A 247 12.06 33.59 -12.31
N ASP A 248 13.17 32.88 -12.13
CA ASP A 248 13.42 31.59 -12.80
C ASP A 248 12.54 30.46 -12.25
N ILE A 249 12.15 30.52 -10.97
CA ILE A 249 11.30 29.53 -10.31
C ILE A 249 10.13 30.25 -9.62
N PRO A 250 9.01 30.49 -10.33
CA PRO A 250 7.87 31.17 -9.73
C PRO A 250 7.32 30.44 -8.50
N GLY A 251 7.04 31.21 -7.42
CA GLY A 251 6.42 30.70 -6.19
C GLY A 251 7.39 30.39 -5.04
N ILE A 252 8.66 30.80 -5.13
CA ILE A 252 9.63 30.75 -4.03
C ILE A 252 9.97 32.16 -3.53
N GLU A 253 10.43 32.29 -2.27
CA GLU A 253 10.95 33.52 -1.67
C GLU A 253 12.39 33.29 -1.17
N VAL A 254 13.31 34.21 -1.48
CA VAL A 254 14.74 34.07 -1.13
C VAL A 254 15.18 35.18 -0.17
N TRP A 255 15.94 34.83 0.88
CA TRP A 255 16.59 35.77 1.82
C TRP A 255 18.00 35.33 2.21
N SER A 256 18.81 36.25 2.75
CA SER A 256 20.18 36.01 3.24
C SER A 256 20.32 36.38 4.72
N GLU A 257 21.04 35.57 5.48
CA GLU A 257 21.42 35.82 6.87
C GLU A 257 22.94 35.73 7.01
N ASP A 258 23.55 36.74 7.65
CA ASP A 258 24.98 36.73 7.96
C ASP A 258 25.18 36.19 9.38
N SER A 259 25.97 35.13 9.53
CA SER A 259 26.38 34.60 10.84
C SER A 259 27.84 34.93 11.13
N VAL A 260 28.13 35.51 12.30
CA VAL A 260 29.50 35.73 12.83
C VAL A 260 30.00 34.49 13.55
#